data_AF-A0A1H2WT36-F1
#
_entry.id   AF-A0A1H2WT36-F1
#
_cell.length_a   1.000
_cell.length_b   1.000
_cell.length_c   1.000
_cell.angle_alpha   90.00
_cell.angle_beta   90.00
_cell.angle_gamma   90.00
#
_symmetry.space_group_name_H-M   'P 1'
#
loop_
_entity.id
_entity.type
_entity.pdbx_description
1 polymer ?
#
loop_
_entity_poly.entity_id
_entity_poly.type
_entity_poly.pdbx_seq_one_letter_code
_entity_poly.pdbx_strand_id
1 'polypeptide(L)'
;MKYAFLLLLLVLLTSCEVTETLHINPDNSGTIEFDSHRNENSYMQIAGEEYAKETVYKDTTYVFQEYIDKFNANFIKYTVKEQELFNTFKNVKVHIKKSAFDKEFRTTITQAFQKVEDIADLSKTENYADDIKYNYALTAEEHYYNIRYSFNGNHFNTIVTITDEDIFQKEKDKMEEYKKRLLKFNLVQTYTLKYHFPRNIKSVSNSNAAISEDKKSLELQFSIFDFLQNPTTSNLEVVLE
;
A
#
# COMPACT_ATOMS: atom_id res chain seq x y z
N MET A 1 23.55 14.15 17.17
CA MET A 1 22.99 12.78 17.10
C MET A 1 21.65 12.59 17.82
N LYS A 2 21.24 13.44 18.79
CA LYS A 2 19.89 13.35 19.40
C LYS A 2 18.76 13.99 18.58
N TYR A 3 19.07 14.99 17.75
CA TYR A 3 18.07 15.69 16.94
C TYR A 3 17.73 14.99 15.61
N ALA A 4 18.60 14.12 15.09
CA ALA A 4 18.32 13.34 13.89
C ALA A 4 17.27 12.24 14.15
N PHE A 5 17.29 11.64 15.34
CA PHE A 5 16.30 10.63 15.74
C PHE A 5 14.91 11.24 16.00
N LEU A 6 14.85 12.49 16.47
CA LEU A 6 13.59 13.21 16.68
C LEU A 6 12.93 13.64 15.35
N LEU A 7 13.75 13.94 14.34
CA LEU A 7 13.31 14.37 13.00
C LEU A 7 12.89 13.17 12.13
N LEU A 8 13.58 12.02 12.26
CA LEU A 8 13.19 10.77 11.60
C LEU A 8 11.84 10.25 12.11
N LEU A 9 11.52 10.53 13.37
CA LEU A 9 10.27 10.10 14.01
C LEU A 9 9.07 10.99 13.66
N LEU A 10 9.32 12.20 13.14
CA LEU A 10 8.27 13.11 12.65
C LEU A 10 7.72 12.71 11.27
N VAL A 11 8.49 11.96 10.48
CA VAL A 11 8.14 11.58 9.10
C VAL A 11 7.19 10.38 9.04
N LEU A 12 7.10 9.59 10.12
CA LEU A 12 6.37 8.31 10.17
C LEU A 12 5.01 8.38 10.87
N LEU A 13 4.48 9.57 11.12
CA LEU A 13 3.24 9.80 11.89
C LEU A 13 2.03 10.12 11.01
N THR A 14 1.87 9.40 9.90
CA THR A 14 0.66 9.55 9.09
C THR A 14 -0.41 8.63 9.65
N SER A 15 -1.31 9.16 10.47
CA SER A 15 -2.58 8.49 10.71
C SER A 15 -3.29 8.37 9.38
N CYS A 16 -3.33 7.17 8.81
CA CYS A 16 -3.82 6.94 7.47
C CYS A 16 -5.04 6.04 7.51
N GLU A 17 -5.90 6.25 6.53
CA GLU A 17 -6.91 5.31 6.13
C GLU A 17 -6.50 4.83 4.74
N VAL A 18 -6.48 3.52 4.57
CA VAL A 18 -6.10 2.87 3.33
C VAL A 18 -7.30 2.07 2.82
N THR A 19 -7.63 2.25 1.55
CA THR A 19 -8.61 1.41 0.85
C THR A 19 -7.95 0.82 -0.39
N GLU A 20 -7.90 -0.50 -0.48
CA GLU A 20 -7.56 -1.22 -1.70
C GLU A 20 -8.85 -1.69 -2.37
N THR A 21 -9.13 -1.20 -3.58
CA THR A 21 -10.30 -1.58 -4.36
C THR A 21 -9.87 -2.38 -5.58
N LEU A 22 -10.33 -3.62 -5.69
CA LEU A 22 -10.06 -4.51 -6.82
C LEU A 22 -11.36 -4.81 -7.56
N HIS A 23 -11.34 -4.64 -8.87
CA HIS A 23 -12.42 -5.05 -9.76
C HIS A 23 -11.88 -6.04 -10.79
N ILE A 24 -12.43 -7.25 -10.80
CA ILE A 24 -12.10 -8.30 -11.78
C ILE A 24 -13.28 -8.46 -12.75
N ASN A 25 -13.02 -8.32 -14.03
CA ASN A 25 -13.97 -8.49 -15.12
C ASN A 25 -14.12 -9.98 -15.50
N PRO A 26 -15.18 -10.36 -16.24
CA PRO A 26 -15.38 -11.73 -16.70
C PRO A 26 -14.26 -12.30 -17.59
N ASP A 27 -13.46 -11.44 -18.22
CA ASP A 27 -12.31 -11.82 -19.05
C ASP A 27 -10.97 -11.86 -18.27
N ASN A 28 -11.03 -11.78 -16.93
CA ASN A 28 -9.91 -11.69 -15.99
C ASN A 28 -9.07 -10.40 -16.07
N SER A 29 -9.46 -9.45 -16.93
CA SER A 29 -8.94 -8.08 -16.88
C SER A 29 -9.54 -7.33 -15.69
N GLY A 30 -9.08 -6.11 -15.45
CA GLY A 30 -9.67 -5.31 -14.39
C GLY A 30 -8.87 -4.08 -14.01
N THR A 31 -9.24 -3.54 -12.85
CA THR A 31 -8.58 -2.38 -12.25
C THR A 31 -8.36 -2.64 -10.77
N ILE A 32 -7.21 -2.19 -10.27
CA ILE A 32 -6.93 -2.09 -8.85
C ILE A 32 -6.58 -0.65 -8.51
N GLU A 33 -7.05 -0.19 -7.37
CA GLU A 33 -6.78 1.12 -6.79
C GLU A 33 -6.31 0.94 -5.35
N PHE A 34 -5.20 1.56 -4.99
CA PHE A 34 -4.73 1.73 -3.63
C PHE A 34 -4.86 3.21 -3.28
N ASP A 35 -5.79 3.52 -2.39
CA ASP A 35 -6.09 4.86 -1.94
C ASP A 35 -5.67 5.03 -0.48
N SER A 36 -4.78 5.98 -0.22
CA SER A 36 -4.27 6.26 1.12
C SER A 36 -4.45 7.72 1.42
N HIS A 37 -5.19 8.05 2.48
CA HIS A 37 -5.35 9.43 2.93
C HIS A 37 -5.09 9.59 4.41
N ARG A 38 -4.53 10.75 4.78
CA ARG A 38 -4.31 11.12 6.17
C ARG A 38 -5.64 11.49 6.82
N ASN A 39 -5.93 10.88 7.96
CA ASN A 39 -7.03 11.30 8.81
C ASN A 39 -6.61 12.56 9.59
N GLU A 40 -7.06 13.73 9.18
CA GLU A 40 -6.60 15.02 9.76
C GLU A 40 -6.90 15.15 11.25
N ASN A 41 -8.02 14.59 11.75
CA ASN A 41 -8.35 14.61 13.17
C ASN A 41 -7.37 13.78 14.01
N SER A 42 -6.97 12.62 13.49
CA SER A 42 -5.98 11.75 14.10
C SER A 42 -4.60 12.40 14.04
N TYR A 43 -4.25 13.01 12.90
CA TYR A 43 -2.97 13.68 12.72
C TYR A 43 -2.83 14.90 13.64
N MET A 44 -3.89 15.70 13.80
CA MET A 44 -3.91 16.86 14.70
C MET A 44 -3.61 16.47 16.15
N GLN A 45 -4.11 15.32 16.63
CA GLN A 45 -3.80 14.82 17.98
C GLN A 45 -2.31 14.54 18.17
N ILE A 46 -1.63 14.08 17.12
CA ILE A 46 -0.22 13.71 17.14
C ILE A 46 0.69 14.93 16.90
N ALA A 47 0.34 15.76 15.93
CA ALA A 47 1.13 16.91 15.49
C ALA A 47 1.02 18.12 16.45
N GLY A 48 -0.08 18.23 17.19
CA GLY A 48 -0.29 19.32 18.15
C GLY A 48 -0.14 20.70 17.50
N GLU A 49 0.71 21.56 18.07
CA GLU A 49 0.95 22.91 17.55
C GLU A 49 1.54 22.96 16.14
N GLU A 50 2.25 21.89 15.72
CA GLU A 50 2.86 21.84 14.38
C GLU A 50 1.81 21.68 13.28
N TYR A 51 0.62 21.16 13.59
CA TYR A 51 -0.49 21.01 12.63
C TYR A 51 -0.89 22.34 11.98
N ALA A 52 -0.87 23.43 12.76
CA ALA A 52 -1.22 24.77 12.26
C ALA A 52 -0.09 25.43 11.45
N LYS A 53 1.13 24.90 11.54
CA LYS A 53 2.33 25.45 10.87
C LYS A 53 2.63 24.76 9.54
N GLU A 54 1.91 23.70 9.18
CA GLU A 54 2.08 23.03 7.90
C GLU A 54 1.80 23.98 6.73
N THR A 55 2.70 23.99 5.74
CA THR A 55 2.60 24.82 4.53
C THR A 55 2.76 24.01 3.25
N VAL A 56 2.81 22.69 3.35
CA VAL A 56 3.04 21.80 2.22
C VAL A 56 1.90 21.93 1.20
N TYR A 57 2.29 22.08 -0.06
CA TYR A 57 1.41 22.01 -1.21
C TYR A 57 2.08 21.21 -2.32
N LYS A 58 1.46 20.11 -2.72
CA LYS A 58 1.88 19.24 -3.82
C LYS A 58 0.62 18.66 -4.44
N ASP A 59 0.42 18.87 -5.74
CA ASP A 59 -0.60 18.20 -6.53
C ASP A 59 0.08 17.73 -7.82
N THR A 60 0.33 16.42 -7.91
CA THR A 60 1.12 15.84 -8.99
C THR A 60 0.59 14.49 -9.39
N THR A 61 0.53 14.24 -10.70
CA THR A 61 0.24 12.93 -11.28
C THR A 61 1.43 12.47 -12.12
N TYR A 62 1.72 11.18 -12.10
CA TYR A 62 2.69 10.57 -13.00
C TYR A 62 2.33 9.11 -13.30
N VAL A 63 2.84 8.60 -14.41
CA VAL A 63 2.87 7.17 -14.72
C VAL A 63 4.25 6.63 -14.31
N PHE A 64 4.34 5.46 -13.69
CA PHE A 64 5.61 4.93 -13.21
C PHE A 64 6.68 4.79 -14.30
N GLN A 65 6.27 4.45 -15.54
CA GLN A 65 7.16 4.45 -16.71
C GLN A 65 7.85 5.80 -16.92
N GLU A 66 7.15 6.92 -16.74
CA GLU A 66 7.74 8.26 -16.86
C GLU A 66 8.83 8.48 -15.81
N TYR A 67 8.71 7.83 -14.65
CA TYR A 67 9.72 7.87 -13.59
C TYR A 67 10.96 7.05 -13.95
N ILE A 68 10.77 5.85 -14.51
CA ILE A 68 11.85 5.03 -15.09
C ILE A 68 12.61 5.83 -16.16
N ASP A 69 11.88 6.44 -17.10
CA ASP A 69 12.47 7.20 -18.21
C ASP A 69 13.24 8.43 -17.71
N LYS A 70 12.65 9.17 -16.76
CA LYS A 70 13.26 10.37 -16.16
C LYS A 70 14.56 10.06 -15.43
N PHE A 71 14.63 8.91 -14.77
CA PHE A 71 15.79 8.48 -13.97
C PHE A 71 16.52 7.29 -14.61
N ASN A 72 16.46 7.16 -15.95
CA ASN A 72 16.99 6.01 -16.66
C ASN A 72 18.48 5.73 -16.36
N ALA A 73 19.27 6.79 -16.13
CA ALA A 73 20.68 6.67 -15.77
C ALA A 73 20.92 5.91 -14.45
N ASN A 74 19.95 5.90 -13.53
CA ASN A 74 19.97 5.06 -12.33
C ASN A 74 19.31 3.71 -12.61
N PHE A 75 18.17 3.68 -13.30
CA PHE A 75 17.46 2.45 -13.65
C PHE A 75 18.37 1.38 -14.30
N ILE A 76 19.23 1.77 -15.24
CA ILE A 76 20.12 0.83 -15.94
C ILE A 76 21.23 0.24 -15.04
N LYS A 77 21.43 0.78 -13.83
CA LYS A 77 22.44 0.26 -12.87
C LYS A 77 21.91 -0.92 -12.06
N TYR A 78 20.60 -1.11 -12.02
CA TYR A 78 19.98 -2.26 -11.36
C TYR A 78 20.23 -3.55 -12.14
N THR A 79 20.21 -4.68 -11.45
CA THR A 79 20.30 -6.00 -12.08
C THR A 79 19.10 -6.25 -13.00
N VAL A 80 19.22 -7.17 -13.95
CA VAL A 80 18.13 -7.53 -14.87
C VAL A 80 16.86 -7.92 -14.11
N LYS A 81 16.99 -8.68 -13.03
CA LYS A 81 15.85 -9.10 -12.20
C LYS A 81 15.16 -7.93 -11.50
N GLU A 82 15.92 -6.94 -11.03
CA GLU A 82 15.37 -5.73 -10.41
C GLU A 82 14.71 -4.82 -11.45
N GLN A 83 15.29 -4.73 -12.66
CA GLN A 83 14.66 -4.03 -13.78
C GLN A 83 13.33 -4.71 -14.18
N GLU A 84 13.28 -6.04 -14.24
CA GLU A 84 12.04 -6.79 -14.47
C GLU A 84 10.99 -6.51 -13.39
N LEU A 85 11.39 -6.44 -12.12
CA LEU A 85 10.51 -6.05 -11.02
C LEU A 85 9.94 -4.63 -11.21
N PHE A 86 10.78 -3.63 -11.48
CA PHE A 86 10.28 -2.27 -11.75
C PHE A 86 9.36 -2.21 -12.97
N ASN A 87 9.62 -3.03 -13.99
CA ASN A 87 8.80 -3.08 -15.19
C ASN A 87 7.38 -3.62 -14.93
N THR A 88 7.11 -4.33 -13.83
CA THR A 88 5.74 -4.71 -13.46
C THR A 88 4.90 -3.48 -13.09
N PHE A 89 5.53 -2.39 -12.64
CA PHE A 89 4.88 -1.14 -12.27
C PHE A 89 4.68 -0.17 -13.44
N LYS A 90 5.20 -0.44 -14.64
CA LYS A 90 5.25 0.55 -15.74
C LYS A 90 3.93 1.25 -16.06
N ASN A 91 2.80 0.55 -15.91
CA ASN A 91 1.46 1.06 -16.21
C ASN A 91 0.73 1.62 -14.98
N VAL A 92 1.38 1.61 -13.80
CA VAL A 92 0.85 2.16 -12.56
C VAL A 92 0.82 3.67 -12.66
N LYS A 93 -0.33 4.25 -12.32
CA LYS A 93 -0.54 5.70 -12.27
C LYS A 93 -0.63 6.12 -10.82
N VAL A 94 0.02 7.23 -10.48
CA VAL A 94 0.04 7.78 -9.14
C VAL A 94 -0.47 9.21 -9.20
N HIS A 95 -1.41 9.54 -8.33
CA HIS A 95 -1.83 10.91 -8.04
C HIS A 95 -1.56 11.21 -6.58
N ILE A 96 -0.82 12.29 -6.30
CA ILE A 96 -0.49 12.74 -4.95
C ILE A 96 -1.06 14.14 -4.79
N LYS A 97 -1.93 14.30 -3.81
CA LYS A 97 -2.45 15.60 -3.36
C LYS A 97 -2.13 15.78 -1.88
N LYS A 98 -1.22 16.69 -1.56
CA LYS A 98 -0.83 17.07 -0.19
C LYS A 98 -0.98 18.57 -0.07
N SER A 99 -2.04 19.03 0.59
CA SER A 99 -2.38 20.44 0.77
C SER A 99 -2.68 20.72 2.23
N ALA A 100 -1.77 21.44 2.89
CA ALA A 100 -1.98 21.94 4.24
C ALA A 100 -3.07 23.02 4.33
N PHE A 101 -3.44 23.61 3.19
CA PHE A 101 -4.50 24.62 3.08
C PHE A 101 -5.88 23.97 2.97
N ASP A 102 -6.00 22.97 2.10
CA ASP A 102 -7.26 22.23 1.90
C ASP A 102 -7.46 21.13 2.96
N LYS A 103 -6.41 20.86 3.76
CA LYS A 103 -6.35 19.74 4.71
C LYS A 103 -6.63 18.40 4.03
N GLU A 104 -6.02 18.23 2.87
CA GLU A 104 -6.14 17.03 2.05
C GLU A 104 -4.75 16.45 1.77
N PHE A 105 -4.52 15.26 2.30
CA PHE A 105 -3.28 14.51 2.14
C PHE A 105 -3.64 13.11 1.67
N ARG A 106 -3.65 12.91 0.36
CA ARG A 106 -4.09 11.71 -0.31
C ARG A 106 -3.10 11.29 -1.39
N THR A 107 -2.82 10.00 -1.44
CA THR A 107 -2.15 9.35 -2.56
C THR A 107 -3.11 8.30 -3.11
N THR A 108 -3.41 8.38 -4.40
CA THR A 108 -4.19 7.37 -5.12
C THR A 108 -3.30 6.72 -6.17
N ILE A 109 -3.19 5.40 -6.12
CA ILE A 109 -2.34 4.59 -7.00
C ILE A 109 -3.26 3.63 -7.74
N THR A 110 -3.20 3.62 -9.07
CA THR A 110 -4.11 2.80 -9.88
C THR A 110 -3.35 1.99 -10.92
N GLN A 111 -3.86 0.81 -11.22
CA GLN A 111 -3.37 -0.04 -12.29
C GLN A 111 -4.55 -0.71 -13.00
N ALA A 112 -4.54 -0.64 -14.33
CA ALA A 112 -5.35 -1.52 -15.16
C ALA A 112 -4.52 -2.77 -15.51
N PHE A 113 -5.11 -3.95 -15.41
CA PHE A 113 -4.45 -5.22 -15.67
C PHE A 113 -5.23 -6.07 -16.68
N GLN A 114 -4.53 -6.95 -17.39
CA GLN A 114 -5.13 -7.92 -18.32
C GLN A 114 -5.29 -9.30 -17.68
N LYS A 115 -4.40 -9.64 -16.74
CA LYS A 115 -4.49 -10.82 -15.88
C LYS A 115 -4.24 -10.40 -14.45
N VAL A 116 -4.88 -11.10 -13.51
CA VAL A 116 -4.72 -10.84 -12.07
C VAL A 116 -3.27 -11.01 -11.64
N GLU A 117 -2.53 -11.94 -12.25
CA GLU A 117 -1.11 -12.16 -11.96
C GLU A 117 -0.19 -11.01 -12.41
N ASP A 118 -0.69 -10.10 -13.27
CA ASP A 118 0.05 -8.91 -13.71
C ASP A 118 -0.07 -7.74 -12.71
N ILE A 119 -0.91 -7.88 -11.68
CA ILE A 119 -1.10 -6.86 -10.65
C ILE A 119 0.20 -6.66 -9.88
N ALA A 120 0.68 -5.42 -9.87
CA ALA A 120 1.83 -5.02 -9.08
C ALA A 120 1.42 -4.79 -7.61
N ASP A 121 2.37 -4.94 -6.68
CA ASP A 121 2.20 -4.60 -5.27
C ASP A 121 2.15 -3.07 -5.12
N LEU A 122 0.97 -2.48 -5.30
CA LEU A 122 0.80 -1.03 -5.37
C LEU A 122 1.26 -0.30 -4.12
N SER A 123 1.25 -0.97 -2.97
CA SER A 123 1.72 -0.43 -1.69
C SER A 123 3.20 -0.01 -1.73
N LYS A 124 3.99 -0.56 -2.66
CA LYS A 124 5.42 -0.29 -2.83
C LYS A 124 5.76 0.73 -3.89
N THR A 125 4.77 1.29 -4.58
CA THR A 125 5.00 2.15 -5.75
C THR A 125 5.85 3.36 -5.41
N GLU A 126 5.55 4.07 -4.31
CA GLU A 126 6.34 5.25 -3.91
C GLU A 126 7.78 4.86 -3.51
N ASN A 127 7.96 3.75 -2.78
CA ASN A 127 9.28 3.26 -2.37
C ASN A 127 10.14 2.92 -3.61
N TYR A 128 9.60 2.17 -4.58
CA TYR A 128 10.33 1.84 -5.81
C TYR A 128 10.61 3.06 -6.69
N ALA A 129 9.72 4.05 -6.70
CA ALA A 129 9.99 5.31 -7.37
C ALA A 129 11.19 6.03 -6.73
N ASP A 130 11.22 6.12 -5.41
CA ASP A 130 12.33 6.72 -4.66
C ASP A 130 13.64 5.93 -4.80
N ASP A 131 13.57 4.59 -4.81
CA ASP A 131 14.73 3.73 -5.08
C ASP A 131 15.38 4.10 -6.41
N ILE A 132 14.61 4.16 -7.49
CA ILE A 132 15.12 4.52 -8.82
C ILE A 132 15.69 5.95 -8.80
N LYS A 133 14.99 6.89 -8.19
CA LYS A 133 15.40 8.30 -8.15
C LYS A 133 16.73 8.50 -7.43
N TYR A 134 16.92 7.83 -6.30
CA TYR A 134 18.09 8.00 -5.44
C TYR A 134 19.13 6.88 -5.58
N ASN A 135 18.87 5.89 -6.43
CA ASN A 135 19.69 4.70 -6.66
C ASN A 135 19.93 3.90 -5.36
N TYR A 136 18.85 3.64 -4.61
CA TYR A 136 18.91 2.80 -3.41
C TYR A 136 18.88 1.31 -3.77
N ALA A 137 19.54 0.50 -2.96
CA ALA A 137 19.56 -0.94 -3.13
C ALA A 137 18.21 -1.54 -2.68
N LEU A 138 17.66 -2.49 -3.44
CA LEU A 138 16.38 -3.13 -3.08
C LEU A 138 16.46 -4.06 -1.88
N THR A 139 17.66 -4.30 -1.34
CA THR A 139 17.86 -4.95 -0.03
C THR A 139 17.61 -4.01 1.16
N ALA A 140 17.14 -2.79 0.90
CA ALA A 140 16.80 -1.83 1.95
C ALA A 140 15.64 -2.33 2.83
N GLU A 141 15.53 -1.75 4.04
CA GLU A 141 14.55 -2.14 5.07
C GLU A 141 13.08 -2.08 4.62
N GLU A 142 12.79 -1.47 3.47
CA GLU A 142 11.44 -1.24 2.96
C GLU A 142 10.89 -2.40 2.10
N HIS A 143 11.71 -3.44 1.84
CA HIS A 143 11.38 -4.54 0.91
C HIS A 143 11.38 -5.95 1.54
N TYR A 144 10.85 -6.08 2.76
CA TYR A 144 10.84 -7.33 3.54
C TYR A 144 9.63 -8.25 3.32
N TYR A 145 8.63 -7.83 2.55
CA TYR A 145 7.53 -8.68 2.09
C TYR A 145 7.14 -8.33 0.66
N ASN A 146 6.36 -9.17 0.01
CA ASN A 146 5.70 -8.84 -1.25
C ASN A 146 4.27 -9.39 -1.28
N ILE A 147 3.37 -8.67 -1.95
CA ILE A 147 2.01 -9.12 -2.24
C ILE A 147 1.95 -9.63 -3.68
N ARG A 148 1.26 -10.76 -3.89
CA ARG A 148 0.94 -11.30 -5.21
C ARG A 148 -0.53 -11.70 -5.27
N TYR A 149 -1.09 -11.62 -6.45
CA TYR A 149 -2.46 -12.01 -6.72
C TYR A 149 -2.45 -13.19 -7.69
N SER A 150 -3.39 -14.12 -7.54
CA SER A 150 -3.63 -15.18 -8.53
C SER A 150 -5.12 -15.43 -8.69
N PHE A 151 -5.53 -15.79 -9.90
CA PHE A 151 -6.91 -16.14 -10.18
C PHE A 151 -6.99 -17.34 -11.15
N ASN A 152 -7.19 -18.53 -10.58
CA ASN A 152 -7.23 -19.77 -11.34
C ASN A 152 -8.61 -20.43 -11.24
N GLY A 153 -9.32 -20.47 -12.36
CA GLY A 153 -10.68 -20.97 -12.44
C GLY A 153 -11.57 -20.21 -11.47
N ASN A 154 -11.98 -20.86 -10.38
CA ASN A 154 -12.87 -20.30 -9.38
C ASN A 154 -12.15 -19.79 -8.11
N HIS A 155 -10.81 -19.87 -8.05
CA HIS A 155 -10.06 -19.51 -6.85
C HIS A 155 -9.25 -18.24 -7.10
N PHE A 156 -9.61 -17.17 -6.38
CA PHE A 156 -8.81 -15.97 -6.28
C PHE A 156 -8.00 -16.01 -4.98
N ASN A 157 -6.73 -15.62 -5.04
CA ASN A 157 -5.87 -15.53 -3.86
C ASN A 157 -5.11 -14.20 -3.82
N THR A 158 -5.07 -13.59 -2.63
CA THR A 158 -4.05 -12.60 -2.25
C THR A 158 -3.01 -13.31 -1.39
N ILE A 159 -1.74 -13.27 -1.81
CA ILE A 159 -0.64 -14.03 -1.22
C ILE A 159 0.46 -13.04 -0.80
N VAL A 160 0.69 -12.96 0.50
CA VAL A 160 1.78 -12.22 1.11
C VAL A 160 2.91 -13.18 1.42
N THR A 161 4.12 -12.85 0.96
CA THR A 161 5.35 -13.60 1.24
C THR A 161 6.33 -12.69 1.97
N ILE A 162 6.83 -13.10 3.13
CA ILE A 162 7.96 -12.45 3.78
C ILE A 162 9.23 -12.82 2.98
N THR A 163 9.95 -11.81 2.51
CA THR A 163 11.15 -11.98 1.66
C THR A 163 12.44 -11.85 2.44
N ASP A 164 12.39 -11.21 3.61
CA ASP A 164 13.52 -11.07 4.55
C ASP A 164 13.01 -11.09 5.99
N GLU A 165 13.23 -12.21 6.70
CA GLU A 165 12.75 -12.43 8.07
C GLU A 165 13.47 -11.54 9.10
N ASP A 166 14.76 -11.25 8.89
CA ASP A 166 15.55 -10.45 9.82
C ASP A 166 15.10 -8.99 9.78
N ILE A 167 14.88 -8.44 8.57
CA ILE A 167 14.32 -7.10 8.39
C ILE A 167 12.87 -7.07 8.89
N PHE A 168 12.06 -8.08 8.58
CA PHE A 168 10.68 -8.15 9.05
C PHE A 168 10.58 -8.09 10.58
N GLN A 169 11.40 -8.88 11.29
CA GLN A 169 11.39 -8.88 12.75
C GLN A 169 11.81 -7.51 13.32
N LYS A 170 12.79 -6.85 12.70
CA LYS A 170 13.21 -5.49 13.08
C LYS A 170 12.09 -4.46 12.88
N GLU A 171 11.40 -4.49 11.74
CA GLU A 171 10.28 -3.58 11.48
C GLU A 171 9.11 -3.86 12.43
N LYS A 172 8.80 -5.12 12.70
CA LYS A 172 7.77 -5.51 13.65
C LYS A 172 8.05 -4.97 15.07
N ASP A 173 9.29 -5.06 15.54
CA ASP A 173 9.69 -4.53 16.85
C ASP A 173 9.58 -2.99 16.90
N LYS A 174 9.97 -2.30 15.83
CA LYS A 174 9.75 -0.84 15.69
C LYS A 174 8.26 -0.49 15.75
N MET A 175 7.42 -1.25 15.03
CA MET A 175 5.97 -1.02 15.01
C MET A 175 5.31 -1.24 16.38
N GLU A 176 5.78 -2.23 17.16
CA GLU A 176 5.33 -2.43 18.55
C GLU A 176 5.64 -1.23 19.46
N GLU A 177 6.85 -0.65 19.33
CA GLU A 177 7.21 0.56 20.06
C GLU A 177 6.30 1.74 19.64
N TYR A 178 6.07 1.91 18.34
CA TYR A 178 5.19 2.97 17.84
C TYR A 178 3.75 2.79 18.29
N LYS A 179 3.19 1.58 18.20
CA LYS A 179 1.84 1.26 18.67
C LYS A 179 1.69 1.68 20.13
N LYS A 180 2.61 1.28 21.02
CA LYS A 180 2.60 1.65 22.45
C LYS A 180 2.59 3.16 22.68
N ARG A 181 3.36 3.92 21.91
CA ARG A 181 3.43 5.38 22.02
C ARG A 181 2.15 6.07 21.56
N LEU A 182 1.45 5.45 20.62
CA LEU A 182 0.24 5.99 20.00
C LEU A 182 -1.05 5.53 20.70
N LEU A 183 -1.01 4.51 21.57
CA LEU A 183 -2.17 4.00 22.33
C LEU A 183 -2.94 5.08 23.13
N LYS A 184 -2.28 6.18 23.49
CA LYS A 184 -2.90 7.29 24.22
C LYS A 184 -3.76 8.21 23.35
N PHE A 185 -3.70 8.06 22.03
CA PHE A 185 -4.45 8.85 21.07
C PHE A 185 -5.54 8.01 20.43
N ASN A 186 -6.67 8.63 20.11
CA ASN A 186 -7.76 7.97 19.41
C ASN A 186 -7.54 8.14 17.90
N LEU A 187 -6.67 7.31 17.33
CA LEU A 187 -6.26 7.39 15.93
C LEU A 187 -7.10 6.46 15.05
N VAL A 188 -7.52 6.97 13.90
CA VAL A 188 -8.07 6.16 12.81
C VAL A 188 -6.90 5.60 12.00
N GLN A 189 -6.82 4.28 11.94
CA GLN A 189 -5.76 3.51 11.27
C GLN A 189 -6.36 2.27 10.61
N THR A 190 -7.13 2.49 9.55
CA THR A 190 -7.92 1.44 8.89
C THR A 190 -7.27 1.03 7.58
N TYR A 191 -7.30 -0.27 7.31
CA TYR A 191 -7.01 -0.84 6.00
C TYR A 191 -8.25 -1.62 5.56
N THR A 192 -8.86 -1.22 4.45
CA THR A 192 -10.07 -1.83 3.92
C THR A 192 -9.81 -2.42 2.53
N LEU A 193 -10.11 -3.71 2.36
CA LEU A 193 -10.16 -4.37 1.06
C LEU A 193 -11.60 -4.31 0.53
N LYS A 194 -11.78 -3.86 -0.71
CA LYS A 194 -13.07 -3.83 -1.42
C LYS A 194 -12.94 -4.55 -2.76
N TYR A 195 -13.24 -5.84 -2.78
CA TYR A 195 -13.01 -6.67 -3.97
C TYR A 195 -14.32 -7.02 -4.65
N HIS A 196 -14.36 -6.87 -5.97
CA HIS A 196 -15.50 -7.13 -6.82
C HIS A 196 -15.16 -8.21 -7.84
N PHE A 197 -15.98 -9.25 -7.89
CA PHE A 197 -15.79 -10.44 -8.70
C PHE A 197 -16.87 -10.55 -9.79
N PRO A 198 -16.56 -11.20 -10.92
CA PRO A 198 -17.53 -11.37 -12.00
C PRO A 198 -18.62 -12.41 -11.68
N ARG A 199 -18.39 -13.23 -10.66
CA ARG A 199 -19.26 -14.35 -10.23
C ARG A 199 -19.53 -14.27 -8.74
N ASN A 200 -20.58 -14.97 -8.31
CA ASN A 200 -20.96 -15.02 -6.91
C ASN A 200 -19.86 -15.66 -6.07
N ILE A 201 -19.63 -15.08 -4.90
CA ILE A 201 -18.74 -15.59 -3.87
C ILE A 201 -19.44 -16.76 -3.18
N LYS A 202 -18.78 -17.91 -3.21
CA LYS A 202 -19.20 -19.12 -2.51
C LYS A 202 -18.64 -19.16 -1.10
N SER A 203 -17.36 -18.81 -0.93
CA SER A 203 -16.70 -18.76 0.37
C SER A 203 -15.49 -17.83 0.35
N VAL A 204 -15.16 -17.31 1.53
CA VAL A 204 -13.96 -16.49 1.78
C VAL A 204 -13.24 -17.10 2.98
N SER A 205 -11.91 -17.20 2.93
CA SER A 205 -11.12 -17.80 4.02
C SER A 205 -11.13 -16.98 5.31
N ASN A 206 -11.33 -15.67 5.21
CA ASN A 206 -11.38 -14.76 6.35
C ASN A 206 -12.82 -14.57 6.85
N SER A 207 -13.09 -14.96 8.09
CA SER A 207 -14.42 -14.87 8.71
C SER A 207 -14.92 -13.45 8.96
N ASN A 208 -14.03 -12.45 8.93
CA ASN A 208 -14.39 -11.05 9.11
C ASN A 208 -14.79 -10.37 7.78
N ALA A 209 -14.72 -11.09 6.65
CA ALA A 209 -15.14 -10.55 5.36
C ALA A 209 -16.67 -10.44 5.30
N ALA A 210 -17.17 -9.25 4.98
CA ALA A 210 -18.58 -8.99 4.72
C ALA A 210 -18.86 -9.16 3.23
N ILE A 211 -19.73 -10.11 2.86
CA ILE A 211 -20.14 -10.34 1.47
C ILE A 211 -21.37 -9.49 1.18
N SER A 212 -21.41 -8.85 0.01
CA SER A 212 -22.54 -8.04 -0.46
C SER A 212 -23.83 -8.86 -0.65
N GLU A 213 -24.98 -8.17 -0.69
CA GLU A 213 -26.27 -8.84 -0.92
C GLU A 213 -26.35 -9.59 -2.26
N ASP A 214 -25.72 -9.04 -3.31
CA ASP A 214 -25.63 -9.68 -4.63
C ASP A 214 -24.55 -10.77 -4.71
N LYS A 215 -23.80 -10.97 -3.62
CA LYS A 215 -22.68 -11.90 -3.45
C LYS A 215 -21.52 -11.66 -4.42
N LYS A 216 -21.44 -10.53 -5.10
CA LYS A 216 -20.37 -10.24 -6.07
C LYS A 216 -19.23 -9.42 -5.53
N SER A 217 -19.34 -8.91 -4.31
CA SER A 217 -18.24 -8.22 -3.65
C SER A 217 -18.07 -8.63 -2.21
N LEU A 218 -16.87 -8.39 -1.71
CA LEU A 218 -16.55 -8.47 -0.30
C LEU A 218 -15.90 -7.18 0.17
N GLU A 219 -16.12 -6.88 1.44
CA GLU A 219 -15.38 -5.89 2.21
C GLU A 219 -14.68 -6.57 3.38
N LEU A 220 -13.38 -6.33 3.55
CA LEU A 220 -12.62 -6.81 4.71
C LEU A 220 -11.85 -5.64 5.29
N GLN A 221 -12.15 -5.30 6.54
CA GLN A 221 -11.49 -4.22 7.25
C GLN A 221 -10.61 -4.76 8.39
N PHE A 222 -9.39 -4.25 8.49
CA PHE A 222 -8.48 -4.50 9.61
C PHE A 222 -7.71 -3.23 9.97
N SER A 223 -6.96 -3.29 11.07
CA SER A 223 -6.06 -2.22 11.49
C SER A 223 -4.79 -2.22 10.65
N ILE A 224 -4.31 -1.04 10.23
CA ILE A 224 -3.01 -0.90 9.57
C ILE A 224 -1.89 -1.48 10.45
N PHE A 225 -1.97 -1.32 11.77
CA PHE A 225 -0.96 -1.89 12.67
C PHE A 225 -0.95 -3.42 12.63
N ASP A 226 -2.12 -4.06 12.56
CA ASP A 226 -2.21 -5.52 12.55
C ASP A 226 -1.63 -6.06 11.24
N PHE A 227 -1.88 -5.35 10.13
CA PHE A 227 -1.23 -5.63 8.85
C PHE A 227 0.29 -5.49 8.92
N LEU A 228 0.81 -4.36 9.41
CA LEU A 228 2.26 -4.14 9.47
C LEU A 228 2.98 -5.11 10.41
N GLN A 229 2.34 -5.52 11.50
CA GLN A 229 2.89 -6.48 12.47
C GLN A 229 2.86 -7.93 11.96
N ASN A 230 1.88 -8.25 11.11
CA ASN A 230 1.76 -9.56 10.51
C ASN A 230 1.04 -9.46 9.16
N PRO A 231 1.73 -9.12 8.06
CA PRO A 231 1.07 -8.84 6.79
C PRO A 231 0.47 -10.11 6.19
N THR A 232 0.93 -11.30 6.59
CA THR A 232 0.34 -12.59 6.19
C THR A 232 -1.10 -12.80 6.68
N THR A 233 -1.55 -12.03 7.67
CA THR A 233 -2.96 -12.04 8.10
C THR A 233 -3.91 -11.49 7.04
N SER A 234 -3.39 -10.74 6.07
CA SER A 234 -4.15 -10.26 4.90
C SER A 234 -4.23 -11.29 3.76
N ASN A 235 -3.62 -12.47 3.91
CA ASN A 235 -3.81 -13.56 2.97
C ASN A 235 -5.31 -13.88 2.85
N LEU A 236 -5.78 -13.92 1.62
CA LEU A 236 -7.20 -14.07 1.33
C LEU A 236 -7.37 -15.11 0.24
N GLU A 237 -8.23 -16.10 0.47
CA GLU A 237 -8.72 -17.03 -0.54
C GLU A 237 -10.21 -16.77 -0.73
N VAL A 238 -10.62 -16.58 -1.98
CA VAL A 238 -12.02 -16.40 -2.37
C VAL A 238 -12.35 -17.48 -3.40
N VAL A 239 -13.39 -18.26 -3.09
CA VAL A 239 -13.92 -19.29 -3.99
C VAL A 239 -15.20 -18.77 -4.61
N LEU A 240 -15.27 -18.77 -5.94
CA LEU A 240 -16.43 -18.36 -6.72
C LEU A 240 -17.25 -19.57 -7.21
N GLU A 241 -18.50 -19.33 -7.57
CA GLU A 241 -19.37 -20.30 -8.26
C GLU A 241 -18.88 -20.67 -9.66
#